data_AF-A0A535FCH6-F1
#
_entry.id   AF-A0A535FCH6-F1
#
_cell.length_a   1.000
_cell.length_b   1.000
_cell.length_c   1.000
_cell.angle_alpha   90.00
_cell.angle_beta   90.00
_cell.angle_gamma   90.00
#
_symmetry.space_group_name_H-M   'P 1'
#
loop_
_entity.id
_entity.type
_entity.pdbx_description
1 polymer ?
#
loop_
_entity_poly.entity_id
_entity_poly.type
_entity_poly.pdbx_seq_one_letter_code
_entity_poly.pdbx_strand_id
1 'polypeptide(L)'
;HPNIVRVLEFGVQDGNPFLVMDYAPNGTLRQRHPRGLAVPLPTIIPYVQQVAEALQRAHDEKLIHRDVKPENMLLGRQNEVLLSDFGIALMAAQNTR
;
A
#
# COMPACT_ATOMS: atom_id res chain seq x y z
N HIS A 1 10.14 2.20 1.85
CA HIS A 1 10.06 0.89 2.55
C HIS A 1 9.88 -0.19 1.49
N PRO A 2 10.45 -1.40 1.63
CA PRO A 2 10.26 -2.49 0.65
C PRO A 2 8.79 -2.84 0.39
N ASN A 3 7.91 -2.67 1.39
CA ASN A 3 6.48 -2.94 1.29
C ASN A 3 5.59 -1.72 1.05
N ILE A 4 6.14 -0.60 0.58
CA ILE A 4 5.37 0.57 0.11
C ILE A 4 5.68 0.79 -1.36
N VAL A 5 4.66 0.95 -2.19
CA VAL A 5 4.85 1.22 -3.62
C VAL A 5 5.67 2.50 -3.80
N ARG A 6 6.71 2.43 -4.63
CA ARG A 6 7.55 3.60 -4.90
C ARG A 6 6.96 4.40 -6.05
N VAL A 7 6.83 5.71 -5.82
CA VAL A 7 6.56 6.68 -6.88
C VAL A 7 7.88 6.99 -7.59
N LEU A 8 7.87 6.87 -8.91
CA LEU A 8 9.02 7.13 -9.78
C LEU A 8 8.97 8.57 -10.31
N GLU A 9 7.78 9.01 -10.72
CA GLU A 9 7.56 10.33 -11.30
C GLU A 9 6.11 10.76 -11.07
N PHE A 10 5.86 12.06 -11.00
CA PHE A 10 4.53 12.63 -10.97
C PHE A 10 4.55 14.01 -11.61
N GLY A 11 3.41 14.47 -12.13
CA GLY A 11 3.34 15.77 -12.77
C GLY A 11 2.00 16.04 -13.41
N VAL A 12 1.97 17.05 -14.29
CA VAL A 12 0.82 17.40 -15.11
C VAL A 12 1.31 17.51 -16.56
N GLN A 13 0.69 16.76 -17.46
CA GLN A 13 0.97 16.82 -18.89
C GLN A 13 -0.33 17.12 -19.64
N ASP A 14 -0.31 18.17 -20.47
CA ASP A 14 -1.48 18.63 -21.24
C ASP A 14 -2.74 18.85 -20.38
N GLY A 15 -2.55 19.35 -19.15
CA GLY A 15 -3.62 19.56 -18.18
C GLY A 15 -4.06 18.31 -17.40
N ASN A 16 -3.49 17.14 -17.70
CA ASN A 16 -3.83 15.88 -17.03
C ASN A 16 -2.78 15.53 -15.96
N PRO A 17 -3.16 15.40 -14.68
CA PRO A 17 -2.25 14.92 -13.66
C PRO A 17 -1.89 13.45 -13.90
N PHE A 18 -0.63 13.10 -13.70
CA PHE A 18 -0.15 11.71 -13.81
C PHE A 18 0.73 11.32 -12.63
N LEU A 19 0.76 10.02 -12.36
CA LEU A 19 1.57 9.38 -11.34
C LEU A 19 2.17 8.09 -11.91
N VAL A 20 3.50 8.01 -11.97
CA VAL A 20 4.25 6.83 -12.39
C VAL A 20 4.79 6.13 -11.14
N MET A 21 4.59 4.83 -11.04
CA MET A 21 4.99 4.02 -9.90
C MET A 21 5.52 2.65 -10.32
N ASP A 22 6.20 1.96 -9.40
CA ASP A 22 6.64 0.59 -9.61
C ASP A 22 5.45 -0.31 -9.99
N TYR A 23 5.64 -1.14 -11.02
CA TYR A 23 4.60 -2.05 -11.52
C TYR A 23 4.56 -3.36 -10.74
N ALA A 24 3.38 -3.68 -10.21
CA ALA A 24 3.09 -4.92 -9.49
C ALA A 24 2.32 -5.89 -10.41
N PRO A 25 2.98 -6.89 -11.02
CA PRO A 25 2.37 -7.70 -12.08
C PRO A 25 1.36 -8.74 -11.57
N ASN A 26 1.37 -9.06 -10.27
CA ASN A 26 0.59 -10.16 -9.73
C ASN A 26 -0.77 -9.73 -9.14
N GLY A 27 -1.24 -8.53 -9.51
CA GLY A 27 -2.54 -8.00 -9.11
C GLY A 27 -2.60 -7.58 -7.64
N THR A 28 -3.80 -7.57 -7.07
CA THR A 28 -4.05 -7.19 -5.67
C THR A 28 -4.33 -8.41 -4.77
N LEU A 29 -4.17 -8.25 -3.46
CA LEU A 29 -4.62 -9.28 -2.52
C LEU A 29 -6.13 -9.52 -2.61
N ARG A 30 -6.94 -8.52 -2.97
CA ARG A 30 -8.38 -8.73 -3.25
C ARG A 30 -8.59 -9.69 -4.43
N GLN A 31 -7.83 -9.54 -5.51
CA GLN A 31 -7.95 -10.42 -6.67
C GLN A 31 -7.49 -11.84 -6.34
N ARG A 32 -6.40 -11.98 -5.57
CA ARG A 32 -5.90 -13.28 -5.10
C ARG A 32 -6.84 -13.96 -4.11
N HIS A 33 -7.47 -13.19 -3.24
CA HIS A 33 -8.39 -13.66 -2.20
C HIS A 33 -9.75 -12.92 -2.31
N PRO A 34 -10.65 -13.42 -3.17
CA PRO A 34 -11.97 -12.84 -3.36
C PRO A 34 -12.80 -12.82 -2.08
N ARG A 35 -13.81 -11.95 -2.03
CA ARG A 35 -14.73 -11.86 -0.89
C ARG A 35 -15.40 -13.22 -0.62
N GLY A 36 -15.55 -13.57 0.65
CA GLY A 36 -16.12 -14.85 1.08
C GLY A 36 -15.11 -16.00 1.20
N LEU A 37 -13.87 -15.82 0.73
CA LEU A 37 -12.81 -16.81 0.91
C LEU A 37 -12.13 -16.64 2.26
N ALA A 38 -12.14 -17.69 3.08
CA ALA A 38 -11.32 -17.76 4.29
C ALA A 38 -9.86 -18.08 3.90
N VAL A 39 -8.94 -17.18 4.26
CA VAL A 39 -7.51 -17.37 3.99
C VAL A 39 -6.87 -18.08 5.18
N PRO A 40 -6.16 -19.22 4.97
CA PRO A 40 -5.49 -19.93 6.06
C PRO A 40 -4.45 -19.06 6.77
N LEU A 41 -4.27 -19.29 8.08
CA LEU A 41 -3.30 -18.56 8.91
C LEU A 41 -1.87 -18.56 8.32
N PRO A 42 -1.31 -19.69 7.85
CA PRO A 42 0.03 -19.70 7.27
C PRO A 42 0.19 -18.79 6.05
N THR A 43 -0.92 -18.51 5.35
CA THR A 43 -0.93 -17.66 4.15
C THR A 43 -1.12 -16.19 4.50
N ILE A 44 -2.00 -15.86 5.46
CA ILE A 44 -2.35 -14.45 5.77
C ILE A 44 -1.30 -13.79 6.69
N ILE A 45 -0.65 -14.53 7.57
CA ILE A 45 0.32 -13.99 8.53
C ILE A 45 1.46 -13.23 7.82
N PRO A 46 2.12 -13.78 6.78
CA PRO A 46 3.18 -13.07 6.06
C PRO A 46 2.71 -11.76 5.39
N TYR A 47 1.45 -11.70 4.92
CA TYR A 47 0.90 -10.48 4.34
C TYR A 47 0.68 -9.41 5.41
N VAL A 48 0.10 -9.80 6.55
CA VAL A 48 -0.16 -8.87 7.66
C VAL A 48 1.14 -8.30 8.22
N GLN A 49 2.20 -9.10 8.34
CA GLN A 49 3.52 -8.64 8.79
C GLN A 49 4.09 -7.56 7.85
N GLN A 50 4.12 -7.82 6.54
CA GLN A 50 4.60 -6.86 5.54
C GLN A 50 3.80 -5.55 5.53
N VAL A 51 2.46 -5.64 5.64
CA VAL A 51 1.59 -4.46 5.70
C VAL A 51 1.81 -3.70 7.00
N ALA A 52 1.99 -4.38 8.13
CA ALA A 52 2.25 -3.75 9.41
C ALA A 52 3.60 -2.99 9.42
N GLU A 53 4.65 -3.57 8.85
CA GLU A 53 5.95 -2.91 8.70
C GLU A 53 5.87 -1.67 7.78
N ALA A 54 5.13 -1.77 6.67
CA ALA A 54 4.86 -0.63 5.80
C ALA A 54 4.10 0.50 6.54
N LEU A 55 3.05 0.16 7.27
CA LEU A 55 2.26 1.12 8.05
C LEU A 55 3.08 1.73 9.18
N GLN A 56 3.89 0.94 9.88
CA GLN A 56 4.79 1.44 10.92
C GLN A 56 5.73 2.50 10.32
N ARG A 57 6.35 2.19 9.17
CA ARG A 57 7.22 3.17 8.51
C ARG A 57 6.48 4.45 8.11
N ALA A 58 5.25 4.35 7.61
CA ALA A 58 4.45 5.53 7.29
C ALA A 58 4.13 6.34 8.56
N HIS A 59 3.76 5.67 9.66
CA HIS A 59 3.45 6.30 10.94
C HIS A 59 4.67 6.96 11.59
N ASP A 60 5.87 6.40 11.44
CA ASP A 60 7.12 7.02 11.91
C ASP A 60 7.35 8.38 11.22
N GLU A 61 6.92 8.49 9.97
CA GLU A 61 6.91 9.74 9.18
C GLU A 61 5.64 10.59 9.40
N LYS A 62 4.81 10.22 10.39
CA LYS A 62 3.54 10.87 10.75
C LYS A 62 2.51 10.86 9.62
N LEU A 63 2.61 9.92 8.70
CA LEU A 63 1.69 9.75 7.58
C LEU A 63 0.66 8.66 7.90
N ILE A 64 -0.62 9.01 7.92
CA ILE A 64 -1.72 8.06 8.12
C ILE A 64 -2.32 7.68 6.77
N HIS A 65 -2.34 6.38 6.43
CA HIS A 65 -2.84 5.89 5.14
C HIS A 65 -4.36 6.02 4.96
N ARG A 66 -5.14 5.72 6.02
CA ARG A 66 -6.61 5.80 6.10
C ARG A 66 -7.46 4.90 5.17
N ASP A 67 -6.86 4.15 4.25
CA ASP A 67 -7.58 3.28 3.31
C ASP A 67 -6.94 1.88 3.23
N VAL A 68 -6.69 1.28 4.39
CA VAL A 68 -6.06 -0.04 4.48
C VAL A 68 -7.09 -1.12 4.14
N LYS A 69 -6.95 -1.71 2.95
CA LYS A 69 -7.81 -2.78 2.44
C LYS A 69 -7.09 -3.64 1.39
N PRO A 70 -7.52 -4.89 1.12
CA PRO A 70 -6.84 -5.78 0.18
C PRO A 70 -6.75 -5.26 -1.26
N GLU A 71 -7.61 -4.33 -1.65
CA GLU A 71 -7.58 -3.64 -2.94
C GLU A 71 -6.34 -2.74 -3.09
N ASN A 72 -5.81 -2.21 -1.98
CA ASN A 72 -4.65 -1.32 -1.93
C ASN A 72 -3.35 -2.06 -1.57
N MET A 73 -3.38 -3.39 -1.61
CA MET A 73 -2.23 -4.27 -1.33
C MET A 73 -1.85 -4.97 -2.63
N LEU A 74 -0.95 -4.35 -3.39
CA LEU A 74 -0.47 -4.89 -4.66
C LEU A 74 0.53 -6.03 -4.44
N LEU A 75 0.67 -6.91 -5.41
CA LEU A 75 1.57 -8.05 -5.36
C LEU A 75 2.68 -7.89 -6.40
N GLY A 76 3.90 -7.72 -5.89
CA GLY A 76 5.11 -7.59 -6.69
C GLY A 76 5.55 -8.92 -7.29
N ARG A 77 6.68 -8.91 -8.01
CA ARG A 77 7.15 -10.05 -8.82
C ARG A 77 7.44 -11.29 -7.99
N GLN A 78 7.87 -11.12 -6.74
CA GLN A 78 8.18 -12.19 -5.79
C GLN A 78 7.02 -12.48 -4.84
N ASN A 79 5.81 -11.97 -5.13
CA ASN A 79 4.62 -12.05 -4.27
C ASN A 79 4.74 -11.28 -2.95
N GLU A 80 5.70 -10.38 -2.84
CA GLU A 80 5.79 -9.37 -1.80
C GLU A 80 4.61 -8.41 -1.88
N VAL A 81 4.13 -7.95 -0.72
CA VAL A 81 3.05 -6.96 -0.65
C VAL A 81 3.63 -5.57 -0.81
N LEU A 82 3.04 -4.79 -1.71
CA LEU A 82 3.31 -3.37 -1.90
C LEU A 82 2.05 -2.59 -1.52
N LEU A 83 2.10 -1.89 -0.38
CA LEU A 83 1.03 -1.01 0.07
C LEU A 83 0.97 0.23 -0.85
N SER A 84 -0.18 0.48 -1.43
CA SER A 84 -0.42 1.54 -2.42
C SER A 84 -1.59 2.45 -2.02
N ASP A 85 -1.82 3.49 -2.83
CA ASP A 85 -2.95 4.41 -2.68
C ASP A 85 -2.99 5.19 -1.37
N PHE A 86 -2.00 6.08 -1.23
CA PHE A 86 -1.99 7.14 -0.23
C PHE A 86 -2.82 8.36 -0.66
N GLY A 87 -3.76 8.20 -1.60
CA GLY A 87 -4.52 9.32 -2.19
C GLY A 87 -5.39 10.09 -1.18
N ILE A 88 -5.71 9.48 -0.03
CA ILE A 88 -6.41 10.14 1.08
C ILE A 88 -5.55 10.27 2.33
N ALA A 89 -4.23 10.10 2.21
CA ALA A 89 -3.35 10.11 3.36
C ALA A 89 -3.30 11.49 4.01
N LEU A 90 -3.15 11.50 5.34
CA LEU A 90 -3.12 12.73 6.13
C LEU A 90 -1.81 12.79 6.91
N MET A 91 -1.18 13.96 6.92
CA MET A 91 -0.13 14.28 7.88
C MET A 91 -0.77 14.46 9.26
N ALA A 92 -0.39 13.63 10.22
CA ALA A 92 -0.85 13.77 11.59
C ALA A 92 -0.28 15.07 12.19
N ALA A 93 -1.17 15.97 12.64
CA ALA A 93 -0.78 17.19 13.33
C ALA A 93 -0.04 16.86 14.62
N GLN A 94 1.03 17.61 14.92
CA GLN A 94 1.63 17.61 16.25
C GLN A 94 0.61 18.24 17.21
N ASN A 95 0.08 17.48 18.17
CA ASN A 95 -0.39 18.11 19.39
C ASN A 95 0.88 18.55 20.14
N THR A 96 1.35 19.76 19.84
CA THR A 96 2.28 20.46 20.72
C THR A 96 1.49 20.75 21.99
N ARG A 97 1.71 19.95 23.03
CA ARG A 97 1.33 20.33 24.39
C ARG A 97 2.35 21.30 24.93
#